data_AF-A0A3D0ZBK5-F1
#
_entry.id   AF-A0A3D0ZBK5-F1
#
_cell.length_a   1.000
_cell.length_b   1.000
_cell.length_c   1.000
_cell.angle_alpha   90.00
_cell.angle_beta   90.00
_cell.angle_gamma   90.00
#
_symmetry.space_group_name_H-M   'P 1'
#
loop_
_entity.id
_entity.type
_entity.pdbx_description
1 polymer ?
#
loop_
_entity_poly.entity_id
_entity_poly.type
_entity_poly.pdbx_seq_one_letter_code
_entity_poly.pdbx_strand_id
1 'polypeptide(L)'
;ASLAALEIAPDNIPSLFALGWIYCNTSRWDDLEKIILRLDKAEIGESDSRRREELRKRLDEGTTQIVGCARCKRKWKIKRKNNAVPRFTLHAMPPDEFPAGTCPQCGKTYCIGCAKKHIDKNGRFICSQCKTNLKLSDDGLKKIIHDWAVSTIPAEESPKRGRSSKKTNSQKN
;
A
#
# COMPACT_ATOMS: atom_id res chain seq x y z
N ALA A 1 -21.88 6.78 25.33
CA ALA A 1 -21.43 5.88 26.42
C ALA A 1 -20.00 5.36 26.20
N SER A 2 -19.63 4.93 24.98
CA SER A 2 -18.36 4.22 24.76
C SER A 2 -17.07 5.05 24.92
N LEU A 3 -17.09 6.37 24.66
CA LEU A 3 -15.90 7.23 24.86
C LEU A 3 -15.62 7.49 26.34
N ALA A 4 -16.63 7.89 27.12
CA ALA A 4 -16.51 8.10 28.56
C ALA A 4 -16.06 6.84 29.32
N ALA A 5 -16.44 5.65 28.85
CA ALA A 5 -15.98 4.39 29.44
C ALA A 5 -14.47 4.15 29.23
N LEU A 6 -13.90 4.60 28.11
CA LEU A 6 -12.47 4.45 27.80
C LEU A 6 -11.60 5.54 28.46
N GLU A 7 -12.19 6.64 28.91
CA GLU A 7 -11.50 7.62 29.76
C GLU A 7 -11.23 7.05 31.16
N ILE A 8 -12.10 6.16 31.64
CA ILE A 8 -12.02 5.54 32.97
C ILE A 8 -11.28 4.20 32.93
N ALA A 9 -11.54 3.38 31.91
CA ALA A 9 -10.91 2.08 31.71
C ALA A 9 -10.49 1.97 30.23
N PRO A 10 -9.26 2.40 29.89
CA PRO A 10 -8.81 2.49 28.51
C PRO A 10 -9.00 1.19 27.75
N ASP A 11 -8.75 0.04 28.35
CA ASP A 11 -8.80 -1.25 27.63
C ASP A 11 -10.07 -2.06 27.92
N ASN A 12 -11.18 -1.38 28.21
CA ASN A 12 -12.50 -2.01 28.33
C ASN A 12 -12.92 -2.63 26.98
N ILE A 13 -12.83 -3.96 26.87
CA ILE A 13 -13.08 -4.73 25.64
C ILE A 13 -14.47 -4.47 25.04
N PRO A 14 -15.58 -4.48 25.81
CA PRO A 14 -16.89 -4.13 25.27
C PRO A 14 -16.93 -2.74 24.62
N SER A 15 -16.30 -1.74 25.25
CA SER A 15 -16.25 -0.37 24.76
C SER A 15 -15.38 -0.23 23.51
N LEU A 16 -14.27 -0.96 23.44
CA LEU A 16 -13.43 -1.04 22.24
C LEU A 16 -14.20 -1.62 21.06
N PHE A 17 -14.94 -2.73 21.24
CA PHE A 17 -15.78 -3.27 20.17
C PHE A 17 -16.87 -2.30 19.75
N ALA A 18 -17.57 -1.66 20.70
CA ALA A 18 -18.61 -0.69 20.39
C ALA A 18 -18.05 0.46 19.53
N LEU A 19 -16.88 1.01 19.88
CA LEU A 19 -16.22 2.02 19.06
C LEU A 19 -15.75 1.48 17.72
N GLY A 20 -15.19 0.27 17.68
CA GLY A 20 -14.77 -0.38 16.43
C GLY A 20 -15.91 -0.46 15.42
N TRP A 21 -17.09 -0.90 15.85
CA TRP A 21 -18.28 -0.96 14.99
C TRP A 21 -18.77 0.43 14.56
N ILE A 22 -18.73 1.43 15.43
CA ILE A 22 -19.06 2.82 15.08
C ILE A 22 -18.09 3.34 14.00
N TYR A 23 -16.78 3.14 14.17
CA TYR A 23 -15.77 3.57 13.20
C TYR A 23 -15.89 2.81 11.87
N CYS A 24 -16.20 1.52 11.91
CA CYS A 24 -16.52 0.74 10.72
C CYS A 24 -17.72 1.33 9.95
N ASN A 25 -18.83 1.59 10.64
CA ASN A 25 -20.06 2.09 10.01
C ASN A 25 -19.92 3.52 9.50
N THR A 26 -19.07 4.32 10.13
CA THR A 26 -18.78 5.72 9.72
C THR A 26 -17.61 5.83 8.75
N SER A 27 -17.08 4.71 8.24
CA SER A 27 -15.93 4.66 7.33
C SER A 27 -14.67 5.35 7.87
N ARG A 28 -14.52 5.44 9.20
CA ARG A 28 -13.34 5.97 9.88
C ARG A 28 -12.27 4.88 10.00
N TRP A 29 -11.71 4.48 8.86
CA TRP A 29 -10.82 3.32 8.76
C TRP A 29 -9.54 3.42 9.58
N ASP A 30 -8.91 4.61 9.63
CA ASP A 30 -7.67 4.83 10.40
C ASP A 30 -7.90 4.65 11.91
N ASP A 31 -9.07 5.07 12.40
CA ASP A 31 -9.42 4.93 13.82
C ASP A 31 -9.85 3.49 14.14
N LEU A 32 -10.52 2.81 13.20
CA LEU A 32 -10.80 1.39 13.30
C LEU A 32 -9.50 0.56 13.39
N GLU A 33 -8.49 0.86 12.58
CA GLU A 33 -7.19 0.18 12.63
C GLU A 33 -6.54 0.32 14.03
N LYS A 34 -6.59 1.52 14.63
CA LYS A 34 -6.13 1.73 16.02
C LYS A 34 -6.89 0.90 17.04
N ILE A 35 -8.22 0.77 16.90
CA ILE A 35 -9.02 -0.07 17.81
C ILE A 35 -8.63 -1.54 17.67
N ILE A 36 -8.46 -2.04 16.44
CA ILE A 36 -8.03 -3.43 16.20
C ILE A 36 -6.64 -3.67 16.83
N LEU A 37 -5.69 -2.74 16.68
CA LEU A 37 -4.37 -2.86 17.32
C LEU A 37 -4.44 -2.94 18.85
N ARG A 38 -5.44 -2.32 19.48
CA ARG A 38 -5.65 -2.42 20.92
C ARG A 38 -6.28 -3.77 21.29
N LEU A 39 -7.26 -4.22 20.53
CA LEU A 39 -7.86 -5.56 20.67
C LEU A 39 -6.88 -6.70 20.39
N ASP A 40 -5.82 -6.45 19.62
CA ASP A 40 -4.74 -7.40 19.36
C ASP A 40 -3.81 -7.60 20.56
N LYS A 41 -3.67 -6.56 21.38
CA LYS A 41 -2.83 -6.57 22.60
C LYS A 41 -3.61 -7.00 23.84
N ALA A 42 -4.93 -6.98 23.77
CA ALA A 42 -5.78 -7.40 24.87
C ALA A 42 -5.93 -8.92 24.92
N GLU A 43 -5.96 -9.46 26.13
CA GLU A 43 -6.41 -10.84 26.35
C GLU A 43 -7.93 -10.89 26.19
N ILE A 44 -8.39 -11.56 25.14
CA ILE A 44 -9.81 -11.67 24.80
C ILE A 44 -10.21 -13.15 24.69
N GLY A 45 -11.47 -13.45 25.05
CA GLY A 45 -12.01 -14.79 24.89
C GLY A 45 -12.28 -15.17 23.42
N GLU A 46 -12.58 -16.44 23.17
CA GLU A 46 -12.84 -16.98 21.84
C GLU A 46 -13.95 -16.22 21.07
N SER A 47 -15.05 -15.87 21.77
CA SER A 47 -16.17 -15.12 21.19
C SER A 47 -15.75 -13.73 20.70
N ASP A 48 -14.91 -13.05 21.47
CA ASP A 48 -14.37 -11.73 21.12
C ASP A 48 -13.29 -11.82 20.04
N SER A 49 -12.49 -12.89 20.01
CA SER A 49 -11.57 -13.17 18.91
C SER A 49 -12.29 -13.22 17.57
N ARG A 50 -13.44 -13.91 17.51
CA ARG A 50 -14.30 -13.95 16.32
C ARG A 50 -14.80 -12.56 15.91
N ARG A 51 -15.25 -11.75 16.87
CA ARG A 51 -15.73 -10.37 16.61
C ARG A 51 -14.61 -9.46 16.09
N ARG A 52 -13.41 -9.63 16.62
CA ARG A 52 -12.21 -8.89 16.18
C ARG A 52 -11.86 -9.24 14.74
N GLU A 53 -11.92 -10.53 14.39
CA GLU A 53 -11.67 -10.96 13.02
C GLU A 53 -12.73 -10.44 12.04
N GLU A 54 -13.98 -10.32 12.48
CA GLU A 54 -15.02 -9.68 11.69
C GLU A 54 -14.71 -8.20 11.42
N LEU A 55 -14.28 -7.44 12.44
CA LEU A 55 -13.83 -6.04 12.27
C LEU A 55 -12.64 -5.93 11.30
N ARG A 56 -11.68 -6.85 11.37
CA ARG A 56 -10.53 -6.90 10.43
C ARG A 56 -10.98 -7.13 9.01
N LYS A 57 -11.90 -8.08 8.79
CA LYS A 57 -12.47 -8.34 7.47
C LYS A 57 -13.16 -7.09 6.91
N ARG A 58 -13.95 -6.40 7.73
CA ARG A 58 -14.60 -5.14 7.32
C ARG A 58 -13.59 -4.03 7.00
N LEU A 59 -12.54 -3.89 7.81
CA LEU A 59 -11.47 -2.94 7.55
C LEU A 59 -10.79 -3.24 6.22
N ASP A 60 -10.45 -4.50 5.96
CA ASP A 60 -9.83 -4.94 4.72
C ASP A 60 -10.74 -4.70 3.51
N GLU A 61 -12.03 -5.03 3.58
CA GLU A 61 -13.00 -4.75 2.51
C GLU A 61 -13.16 -3.25 2.23
N GLY A 62 -13.20 -2.42 3.29
CA GLY A 62 -13.36 -0.97 3.19
C GLY A 62 -12.11 -0.24 2.70
N THR A 63 -10.93 -0.74 3.05
CA THR A 63 -9.64 -0.10 2.76
C THR A 63 -8.93 -0.68 1.55
N THR A 64 -9.35 -1.82 1.01
CA THR A 64 -8.71 -2.41 -0.16
C THR A 64 -9.50 -2.19 -1.45
N GLN A 65 -8.78 -2.26 -2.56
CA GLN A 65 -9.32 -2.27 -3.90
C GLN A 65 -8.59 -3.31 -4.73
N ILE A 66 -9.27 -3.83 -5.75
CA ILE A 66 -8.71 -4.79 -6.68
C ILE A 66 -8.37 -4.06 -7.97
N VAL A 67 -7.08 -4.03 -8.32
CA VAL A 67 -6.61 -3.51 -9.61
C VAL A 67 -6.29 -4.68 -10.52
N GLY A 68 -6.83 -4.66 -11.74
CA GLY A 68 -6.64 -5.73 -12.72
C GLY A 68 -5.78 -5.31 -13.92
N CYS A 69 -4.99 -6.25 -14.44
CA CYS A 69 -4.38 -6.12 -15.76
C CYS A 69 -5.49 -6.10 -16.82
N ALA A 70 -5.54 -5.05 -17.64
CA ALA A 70 -6.56 -4.89 -18.67
C ALA A 70 -6.53 -5.99 -19.75
N ARG A 71 -5.37 -6.63 -19.95
CA ARG A 71 -5.14 -7.67 -20.98
C ARG A 71 -5.33 -9.08 -20.44
N CYS A 72 -4.50 -9.54 -19.50
CA CYS A 72 -4.55 -10.91 -18.98
C CYS A 72 -5.49 -11.10 -17.77
N LYS A 73 -6.16 -10.04 -17.31
CA LYS A 73 -7.10 -10.06 -16.16
C LYS A 73 -6.51 -10.49 -14.82
N ARG A 74 -5.18 -10.61 -14.69
CA ARG A 74 -4.50 -10.77 -13.38
C ARG A 74 -4.91 -9.65 -12.43
N LYS A 75 -5.18 -9.97 -11.18
CA LYS A 75 -5.69 -9.05 -10.16
C LYS A 75 -4.67 -8.87 -9.06
N TRP A 76 -4.56 -7.65 -8.55
CA TRP A 76 -3.76 -7.28 -7.40
C TRP A 76 -4.66 -6.59 -6.38
N LYS A 77 -4.61 -7.05 -5.14
CA LYS A 77 -5.29 -6.41 -4.02
C LYS A 77 -4.35 -5.36 -3.43
N ILE A 78 -4.79 -4.11 -3.42
CA ILE A 78 -4.01 -2.99 -2.89
C ILE A 78 -4.82 -2.20 -1.88
N LYS A 79 -4.16 -1.53 -0.93
CA LYS A 79 -4.81 -0.56 -0.05
C LYS A 79 -5.15 0.71 -0.85
N ARG A 80 -6.39 1.21 -0.70
CA ARG A 80 -6.90 2.46 -1.31
C ARG A 80 -6.13 3.67 -0.80
N LYS A 81 -5.96 3.74 0.52
CA LYS A 81 -5.11 4.71 1.19
C LYS A 81 -3.82 4.00 1.55
N ASN A 82 -2.75 4.30 0.82
CA ASN A 82 -1.43 3.80 1.14
C ASN A 82 -0.51 4.97 1.50
N ASN A 83 0.40 4.75 2.43
CA ASN A 83 1.46 5.72 2.69
C ASN A 83 2.34 5.82 1.44
N ALA A 84 2.83 7.02 1.15
CA ALA A 84 3.71 7.26 0.02
C ALA A 84 4.92 6.32 0.13
N VAL A 85 5.11 5.49 -0.90
CA VAL A 85 6.24 4.57 -0.97
C VAL A 85 7.49 5.40 -1.27
N PRO A 86 8.58 5.27 -0.47
CA PRO A 86 9.81 6.01 -0.74
C PRO A 86 10.35 5.67 -2.13
N ARG A 87 11.12 6.58 -2.74
CA ARG A 87 11.81 6.23 -4.00
C ARG A 87 12.80 5.10 -3.72
N PHE A 88 12.73 4.05 -4.54
CA PHE A 88 13.61 2.88 -4.46
C PHE A 88 14.21 2.59 -5.83
N THR A 89 15.38 1.94 -5.83
CA THR A 89 16.05 1.48 -7.04
C THR A 89 15.80 -0.02 -7.20
N LEU A 90 15.47 -0.42 -8.42
CA LEU A 90 15.34 -1.83 -8.76
C LEU A 90 16.73 -2.37 -9.16
N HIS A 91 17.25 -3.31 -8.39
CA HIS A 91 18.50 -4.02 -8.71
C HIS A 91 18.27 -5.20 -9.65
N ALA A 92 17.02 -5.67 -9.75
CA ALA A 92 16.61 -6.73 -10.66
C ALA A 92 15.27 -6.37 -11.33
N MET A 93 15.02 -6.97 -12.50
CA MET A 93 13.74 -6.82 -13.20
C MET A 93 12.66 -7.63 -12.46
N PRO A 94 11.53 -7.03 -12.04
CA PRO A 94 10.46 -7.77 -11.39
C PRO A 94 9.84 -8.82 -12.33
N PRO A 95 9.28 -9.91 -11.77
CA PRO A 95 8.62 -10.95 -12.55
C PRO A 95 7.46 -10.40 -13.40
N ASP A 96 7.13 -11.13 -14.47
CA ASP A 96 6.09 -10.74 -15.44
C ASP A 96 4.67 -10.60 -14.85
N GLU A 97 4.48 -11.14 -13.66
CA GLU A 97 3.23 -11.12 -12.92
C GLU A 97 2.95 -9.80 -12.21
N PHE A 98 3.98 -8.97 -12.05
CA PHE A 98 3.91 -7.70 -11.34
C PHE A 98 3.31 -6.60 -12.21
N PRO A 99 2.73 -5.54 -11.60
CA PRO A 99 2.20 -4.41 -12.34
C PRO A 99 3.35 -3.64 -13.02
N ALA A 100 3.25 -3.39 -14.33
CA ALA A 100 4.15 -2.49 -15.05
C ALA A 100 3.80 -1.02 -14.79
N GLY A 101 2.51 -0.74 -14.61
CA GLY A 101 1.99 0.59 -14.35
C GLY A 101 0.62 0.82 -14.98
N THR A 102 0.09 2.02 -14.73
CA THR A 102 -1.21 2.50 -15.18
C THR A 102 -1.02 3.52 -16.29
N CYS A 103 -1.82 3.41 -17.34
CA CYS A 103 -1.82 4.40 -18.42
C CYS A 103 -2.43 5.71 -17.91
N PRO A 104 -1.73 6.86 -17.99
CA PRO A 104 -2.26 8.14 -17.53
C PRO A 104 -3.40 8.67 -18.41
N GLN A 105 -3.58 8.13 -19.63
CA GLN A 105 -4.65 8.57 -20.55
C GLN A 105 -5.95 7.79 -20.36
N CYS A 106 -5.89 6.47 -20.22
CA CYS A 106 -7.09 5.62 -20.15
C CYS A 106 -7.31 4.93 -18.79
N GLY A 107 -6.43 5.13 -17.82
CA GLY A 107 -6.52 4.53 -16.48
C GLY A 107 -6.29 3.02 -16.43
N LYS A 108 -5.99 2.36 -17.56
CA LYS A 108 -5.79 0.91 -17.61
C LYS A 108 -4.43 0.52 -17.05
N THR A 109 -4.43 -0.46 -16.15
CA THR A 109 -3.22 -1.04 -15.57
C THR A 109 -2.83 -2.30 -16.33
N TYR A 110 -1.52 -2.52 -16.51
CA TYR A 110 -0.98 -3.69 -17.21
C TYR A 110 0.09 -4.37 -16.36
N CYS A 111 0.23 -5.69 -16.51
CA CYS A 111 1.36 -6.43 -15.95
C CYS A 111 2.61 -6.32 -16.83
N ILE A 112 3.79 -6.57 -16.26
CA ILE A 112 5.09 -6.56 -16.95
C ILE A 112 5.07 -7.50 -18.15
N GLY A 113 4.57 -8.73 -18.02
CA GLY A 113 4.52 -9.67 -19.14
C GLY A 113 3.64 -9.20 -20.31
N CYS A 114 2.54 -8.51 -20.03
CA CYS A 114 1.70 -7.92 -21.08
C CYS A 114 2.32 -6.66 -21.69
N ALA A 115 3.04 -5.88 -20.88
CA ALA A 115 3.67 -4.63 -21.28
C ALA A 115 4.98 -4.87 -22.07
N LYS A 116 5.70 -5.97 -21.83
CA LYS A 116 6.90 -6.37 -22.60
C LYS A 116 6.65 -6.50 -24.09
N LYS A 117 5.41 -6.80 -24.50
CA LYS A 117 5.00 -6.87 -25.91
C LYS A 117 4.84 -5.49 -26.57
N HIS A 118 4.88 -4.42 -25.78
CA HIS A 118 4.67 -3.05 -26.21
C HIS A 118 5.66 -2.13 -25.50
N ILE A 119 6.87 -2.07 -26.04
CA ILE A 119 7.98 -1.25 -25.54
C ILE A 119 8.30 -0.17 -26.59
N ASP A 120 8.57 1.05 -26.15
CA ASP A 120 9.02 2.14 -27.03
C ASP A 120 10.50 2.02 -27.40
N LYS A 121 10.98 2.91 -28.29
CA LYS A 121 12.39 2.94 -28.71
C LYS A 121 13.38 3.17 -27.55
N ASN A 122 12.90 3.67 -26.41
CA ASN A 122 13.70 3.98 -25.23
C ASN A 122 13.64 2.88 -24.16
N GLY A 123 13.06 1.71 -24.48
CA GLY A 123 12.95 0.59 -23.54
C GLY A 123 11.83 0.76 -22.49
N ARG A 124 10.90 1.70 -22.67
CA ARG A 124 9.81 1.96 -21.70
C ARG A 124 8.52 1.28 -22.12
N PHE A 125 7.78 0.78 -21.13
CA PHE A 125 6.46 0.20 -21.34
C PHE A 125 5.44 1.23 -21.82
N ILE A 126 4.70 0.89 -22.87
CA ILE A 126 3.63 1.73 -23.42
C ILE A 126 2.27 1.03 -23.37
N CYS A 127 1.21 1.82 -23.25
CA CYS A 127 -0.16 1.33 -23.32
C CYS A 127 -0.44 0.77 -24.72
N SER A 128 -1.01 -0.43 -24.81
CA SER A 128 -1.33 -1.06 -26.08
C SER A 128 -2.35 -0.27 -26.92
N GLN A 129 -3.23 0.49 -26.25
CA GLN A 129 -4.29 1.29 -26.89
C GLN A 129 -3.88 2.75 -27.12
N CYS A 130 -3.40 3.45 -26.09
CA CYS A 130 -3.09 4.89 -26.18
C CYS A 130 -1.68 5.20 -26.68
N LYS A 131 -0.79 4.20 -26.74
CA LYS A 131 0.65 4.34 -27.07
C LYS A 131 1.46 5.28 -26.15
N THR A 132 0.88 5.76 -25.06
CA THR A 132 1.56 6.55 -24.02
C THR A 132 2.31 5.65 -23.03
N ASN A 133 3.39 6.16 -22.44
CA ASN A 133 4.17 5.47 -21.42
C ASN A 133 3.32 5.16 -20.18
N LEU A 134 3.42 3.92 -19.70
CA LEU A 134 2.81 3.50 -18.44
C LEU A 134 3.57 4.13 -17.28
N LYS A 135 2.82 4.58 -16.26
CA LYS A 135 3.38 5.15 -15.04
C LYS A 135 2.91 4.37 -13.83
N LEU A 136 3.83 4.07 -12.93
CA LEU A 136 3.49 3.50 -11.64
C LEU A 136 3.18 4.65 -10.67
N SER A 137 2.03 5.31 -10.84
CA SER A 137 1.62 6.44 -9.99
C SER A 137 0.90 6.00 -8.72
N ASP A 138 0.12 4.91 -8.80
CA ASP A 138 -0.62 4.34 -7.68
C ASP A 138 0.32 3.78 -6.61
N ASP A 139 0.22 4.30 -5.39
CA ASP A 139 1.10 3.92 -4.28
C ASP A 139 0.87 2.47 -3.82
N GLY A 140 -0.32 1.92 -4.00
CA GLY A 140 -0.62 0.52 -3.75
C GLY A 140 0.13 -0.41 -4.71
N LEU A 141 0.13 -0.09 -6.00
CA LEU A 141 0.91 -0.82 -7.01
C LEU A 141 2.42 -0.63 -6.80
N LYS A 142 2.88 0.58 -6.45
CA LYS A 142 4.29 0.81 -6.07
C LYS A 142 4.71 -0.06 -4.91
N LYS A 143 3.85 -0.22 -3.90
CA LYS A 143 4.14 -1.02 -2.71
C LYS A 143 4.37 -2.49 -3.05
N ILE A 144 3.59 -3.06 -3.98
CA ILE A 144 3.82 -4.44 -4.44
C ILE A 144 5.25 -4.61 -5.01
N ILE A 145 5.69 -3.67 -5.85
CA ILE A 145 7.02 -3.74 -6.45
C ILE A 145 8.10 -3.45 -5.41
N HIS A 146 7.88 -2.49 -4.51
CA HIS A 146 8.80 -2.15 -3.43
C HIS A 146 9.01 -3.32 -2.48
N ASP A 147 7.92 -3.96 -2.02
CA ASP A 147 7.99 -5.07 -1.08
C ASP A 147 8.74 -6.27 -1.71
N TRP A 148 8.57 -6.51 -3.01
CA TRP A 148 9.41 -7.46 -3.75
C TRP A 148 10.87 -7.01 -3.81
N ALA A 149 11.16 -5.76 -4.19
CA ALA A 149 12.53 -5.26 -4.31
C ALA A 149 13.28 -5.35 -2.98
N VAL A 150 12.62 -5.04 -1.86
CA VAL A 150 13.19 -5.19 -0.52
C VAL A 150 13.43 -6.67 -0.19
N SER A 151 12.52 -7.57 -0.53
CA SER A 151 12.70 -9.01 -0.29
C SER A 151 13.86 -9.62 -1.08
N THR A 152 14.26 -8.99 -2.19
CA THR A 152 15.36 -9.45 -3.03
C THR A 152 16.74 -8.89 -2.64
N ILE A 153 16.81 -7.94 -1.70
CA ILE A 153 18.08 -7.37 -1.24
C ILE A 153 18.61 -8.23 -0.08
N PRO A 154 19.80 -8.85 -0.20
CA PRO A 154 20.48 -9.45 0.95
C PRO A 154 20.73 -8.37 2.00
N ALA A 155 20.57 -8.69 3.29
CA ALA A 155 20.57 -7.73 4.41
C ALA A 155 21.82 -6.83 4.54
N GLU A 156 22.87 -7.04 3.74
CA GLU A 156 24.17 -6.37 3.88
C GLU A 156 24.33 -5.07 3.05
N GLU A 157 23.47 -4.78 2.07
CA GLU A 157 23.61 -3.61 1.17
C GLU A 157 22.52 -2.55 1.38
N SER A 158 22.24 -2.18 2.63
CA SER A 158 21.43 -0.98 2.89
C SER A 158 22.23 0.29 2.52
N PRO A 159 21.77 1.14 1.58
CA PRO A 159 22.52 2.32 1.18
C PRO A 159 22.47 3.37 2.31
N LYS A 160 23.65 3.65 2.88
CA LYS A 160 23.85 4.77 3.81
C LYS A 160 23.38 6.06 3.11
N ARG A 161 22.39 6.74 3.71
CA ARG A 161 21.87 8.03 3.23
C ARG A 161 23.01 9.04 3.18
N GLY A 162 23.60 9.23 2.01
CA GLY A 162 24.61 10.25 1.74
C GLY A 162 23.97 11.64 1.83
N ARG A 163 24.21 12.33 2.95
CA ARG A 163 23.89 13.74 3.15
C ARG A 163 24.86 14.57 2.30
N SER A 164 24.47 14.94 1.09
CA SER A 164 25.22 15.92 0.29
C SER A 164 25.06 17.32 0.90
N SER A 165 26.00 17.69 1.76
CA SER A 165 26.25 19.07 2.18
C SER A 165 26.65 19.88 0.96
N LYS A 166 25.75 20.72 0.45
CA LYS A 166 26.07 21.76 -0.53
C LYS A 166 26.89 22.84 0.19
N LYS A 167 28.22 22.79 0.08
CA LYS A 167 29.07 23.95 0.35
C LYS A 167 28.86 24.96 -0.77
N THR A 168 28.20 26.07 -0.47
CA THR A 168 28.19 27.27 -1.30
C THR A 168 29.59 27.87 -1.28
N ASN A 169 30.32 27.72 -2.37
CA ASN A 169 31.53 28.49 -2.62
C ASN A 169 31.11 29.82 -3.26
N SER A 170 31.24 30.92 -2.52
CA SER A 170 31.06 32.28 -3.04
C SER A 170 32.45 32.88 -3.21
N GLN A 171 33.00 32.74 -4.41
CA GLN A 171 34.06 33.61 -4.91
C GLN A 171 33.38 34.79 -5.61
N LYS A 172 33.69 36.01 -5.18
CA LYS A 172 33.75 37.19 -6.06
C LYS A 172 34.47 38.34 -5.36
N ASN A 173 35.64 38.65 -5.93
CA ASN A 173 36.38 39.92 -6.03
C ASN A 173 36.31 40.92 -4.88
#